data_AF-A0A7W9HDD8-F1
#
_entry.id   AF-A0A7W9HDD8-F1
#
_cell.length_a   1.000
_cell.length_b   1.000
_cell.length_c   1.000
_cell.angle_alpha   90.00
_cell.angle_beta   90.00
_cell.angle_gamma   90.00
#
_symmetry.space_group_name_H-M   'P 1'
#
loop_
_entity.id
_entity.type
_entity.pdbx_description
1 polymer ?
#
loop_
_entity_poly.entity_id
_entity_poly.type
_entity_poly.pdbx_seq_one_letter_code
_entity_poly.pdbx_strand_id
1 'polypeptide(L)'
;MTVWVGGLPVAAGFVYGAGDVYYEGNVSTTAAPTQAQHLTRKDYVDSRVSPAPVTLTDAPTIATNAALGNHFRVTLQGNRTLGTPTNPTDGKRITWELIQDATGNRTLTRSSAFVVGSTIPPPCSPPRRTSVTSSPRSTTHPPPSGT
;
A
#
# COMPACT_ATOMS: atom_id res chain seq x y z
N MET A 1 -31.61 37.75 15.88
CA MET A 1 -32.67 37.69 14.85
C MET A 1 -32.84 36.24 14.46
N THR A 2 -33.89 35.59 14.93
CA THR A 2 -34.10 34.14 14.73
C THR A 2 -34.97 33.97 13.49
N VAL A 3 -34.40 33.40 12.43
CA VAL A 3 -35.16 33.04 11.22
C VAL A 3 -35.85 31.70 11.46
N TRP A 4 -37.17 31.68 11.36
CA TRP A 4 -37.99 30.48 11.51
C TRP A 4 -38.25 29.85 10.14
N VAL A 5 -37.88 28.59 9.97
CA VAL A 5 -38.37 27.75 8.87
C VAL A 5 -38.74 26.39 9.47
N GLY A 6 -40.02 26.01 9.42
CA GLY A 6 -40.44 24.64 9.75
C GLY A 6 -40.47 24.23 11.24
N GLY A 7 -40.62 25.17 12.17
CA GLY A 7 -41.11 24.85 13.53
C GLY A 7 -40.10 24.35 14.58
N LEU A 8 -38.79 24.31 14.29
CA LEU A 8 -37.75 24.09 15.29
C LEU A 8 -36.68 25.19 15.21
N PRO A 9 -36.18 25.73 16.35
CA PRO A 9 -35.13 26.73 16.32
C PRO A 9 -33.84 26.12 15.75
N VAL A 10 -33.35 26.69 14.64
CA VAL A 10 -32.03 26.33 14.10
C VAL A 10 -30.95 27.13 14.81
N ALA A 11 -29.84 26.47 15.17
CA ALA A 11 -28.68 27.14 15.76
C ALA A 11 -28.09 28.16 14.77
N ALA A 12 -27.77 29.36 15.26
CA ALA A 12 -27.19 30.41 14.43
C ALA A 12 -25.85 29.96 13.83
N GLY A 13 -25.66 30.17 12.52
CA GLY A 13 -24.39 29.93 11.82
C GLY A 13 -24.30 28.61 11.04
N PHE A 14 -25.35 27.78 11.05
CA PHE A 14 -25.40 26.55 10.25
C PHE A 14 -26.32 26.71 9.04
N VAL A 15 -25.87 26.21 7.88
CA VAL A 15 -26.71 26.06 6.68
C VAL A 15 -27.26 24.63 6.66
N TYR A 16 -28.58 24.48 6.75
CA TYR A 16 -29.28 23.20 6.59
C TYR A 16 -30.12 23.22 5.32
N GLY A 17 -29.83 22.33 4.38
CA GLY A 17 -30.57 22.17 3.14
C GLY A 17 -30.17 20.89 2.42
N ALA A 18 -31.09 20.31 1.64
CA ALA A 18 -30.78 19.23 0.72
C ALA A 18 -30.36 19.84 -0.63
N GLY A 19 -29.11 19.63 -1.06
CA GLY A 19 -28.59 20.14 -2.33
C GLY A 19 -27.12 20.58 -2.25
N ASP A 20 -26.62 21.18 -3.34
CA ASP A 20 -25.27 21.73 -3.43
C ASP A 20 -25.21 23.15 -2.84
N VAL A 21 -24.06 23.51 -2.26
CA VAL A 21 -23.79 24.89 -1.82
C VAL A 21 -22.57 25.43 -2.56
N TYR A 22 -22.76 26.56 -3.26
CA TYR A 22 -21.68 27.28 -3.95
C TYR A 22 -21.14 28.41 -3.07
N TYR A 23 -19.81 28.46 -2.91
CA TYR A 23 -19.11 29.51 -2.18
C TYR A 23 -18.01 30.09 -3.06
N GLU A 24 -18.07 31.40 -3.32
CA GLU A 24 -16.99 32.15 -3.96
C GLU A 24 -16.09 32.74 -2.86
N GLY A 25 -15.15 31.94 -2.35
CA GLY A 25 -14.27 32.37 -1.26
C GLY A 25 -13.66 31.22 -0.48
N ASN A 26 -13.05 31.54 0.67
CA ASN A 26 -12.49 30.53 1.56
C ASN A 26 -13.58 29.95 2.48
N VAL A 27 -13.65 28.62 2.53
CA VAL A 27 -14.44 27.90 3.54
C VAL A 27 -13.49 27.52 4.67
N SER A 28 -13.74 28.00 5.89
CA SER A 28 -12.91 27.73 7.07
C SER A 28 -13.75 27.21 8.22
N THR A 29 -13.28 26.17 8.90
CA THR A 29 -13.94 25.55 10.06
C THR A 29 -12.93 25.41 11.19
N THR A 30 -13.36 25.60 12.44
CA THR A 30 -12.49 25.44 13.63
C THR A 30 -12.20 23.98 13.94
N ALA A 31 -13.13 23.07 13.60
CA ALA A 31 -12.93 21.63 13.72
C ALA A 31 -12.41 21.06 12.40
N ALA A 32 -11.49 20.09 12.52
CA ALA A 32 -11.03 19.34 11.37
C ALA A 32 -12.18 18.46 10.82
N PRO A 33 -12.34 18.38 9.50
CA PRO A 33 -13.31 17.50 8.86
C PRO A 33 -13.01 16.04 9.17
N THR A 34 -14.02 15.28 9.60
CA THR A 34 -13.89 13.85 9.96
C THR A 34 -14.61 12.90 8.98
N GLN A 35 -15.42 13.43 8.06
CA GLN A 35 -16.16 12.66 7.07
C GLN A 35 -15.37 12.47 5.77
N ALA A 36 -15.47 11.27 5.19
CA ALA A 36 -14.70 10.82 4.03
C ALA A 36 -14.91 11.63 2.73
N GLN A 37 -16.00 12.39 2.65
CA GLN A 37 -16.39 13.16 1.46
C GLN A 37 -15.92 14.62 1.48
N HIS A 38 -15.19 15.05 2.52
CA HIS A 38 -14.69 16.42 2.57
C HIS A 38 -13.55 16.64 1.55
N LEU A 39 -13.54 17.79 0.87
CA LEU A 39 -12.68 18.08 -0.30
C LEU A 39 -11.18 18.16 -0.02
N THR A 40 -10.77 18.04 1.24
CA THR A 40 -9.52 17.37 1.53
C THR A 40 -9.89 16.23 2.46
N ARG A 41 -9.76 15.01 1.96
CA ARG A 41 -9.45 13.89 2.83
C ARG A 41 -8.23 14.36 3.63
N LYS A 42 -8.43 14.79 4.87
CA LYS A 42 -7.34 15.27 5.71
C LYS A 42 -6.28 14.17 5.84
N ASP A 43 -6.72 12.92 5.86
CA ASP A 43 -5.91 11.71 5.72
C ASP A 43 -5.13 11.64 4.39
N TYR A 44 -5.67 12.09 3.26
CA TYR A 44 -4.95 12.13 1.97
C TYR A 44 -3.91 13.24 1.90
N VAL A 45 -4.18 14.42 2.48
CA VAL A 45 -3.20 15.53 2.52
C VAL A 45 -2.14 15.29 3.60
N ASP A 46 -2.53 14.87 4.80
CA ASP A 46 -1.61 14.54 5.91
C ASP A 46 -0.74 13.31 5.60
N SER A 47 -1.25 12.30 4.88
CA SER A 47 -0.44 11.14 4.47
C SER A 47 0.49 11.43 3.28
N ARG A 48 0.24 12.50 2.52
CA ARG A 48 1.04 12.90 1.35
C ARG A 48 2.05 14.01 1.63
N VAL A 49 1.83 14.81 2.66
CA VAL A 49 2.84 15.75 3.17
C VAL A 49 3.80 14.98 4.06
N SER A 50 4.85 14.43 3.43
CA SER A 50 6.05 13.83 4.02
C SER A 50 5.95 13.51 5.52
N PRO A 51 5.27 12.41 5.93
CA PRO A 51 5.21 12.04 7.33
C PRO A 51 6.64 11.87 7.85
N ALA A 52 6.93 12.47 9.00
CA ALA A 52 8.22 12.33 9.67
C ALA A 52 8.60 10.84 9.75
N PRO A 53 9.89 10.50 9.59
CA PRO A 53 10.31 9.11 9.62
C PRO A 53 9.87 8.43 10.91
N VAL A 54 9.22 7.27 10.78
CA VAL A 54 8.87 6.43 11.92
C VAL A 54 10.16 5.87 12.49
N THR A 55 10.46 6.21 13.75
CA THR A 55 11.67 5.73 14.41
C THR A 55 11.49 4.27 14.82
N LEU A 56 12.35 3.40 14.32
CA LEU A 56 12.41 1.99 14.71
C LEU A 56 13.34 1.83 15.91
N THR A 57 13.00 0.86 16.75
CA THR A 57 13.87 0.44 17.86
C THR A 57 15.02 -0.42 17.31
N ASP A 58 16.24 -0.10 17.73
CA ASP A 58 17.39 -0.96 17.49
C ASP A 58 17.29 -2.24 18.32
N ALA A 59 17.38 -3.37 17.64
CA ALA A 59 17.28 -4.71 18.22
C ALA A 59 18.06 -5.68 17.34
N PRO A 60 18.49 -6.85 17.84
CA PRO A 60 19.14 -7.88 17.02
C PRO A 60 18.37 -8.19 15.73
N THR A 61 17.03 -8.22 15.82
CA THR A 61 16.10 -8.23 14.69
C THR A 61 15.19 -7.02 14.77
N ILE A 62 15.30 -6.11 13.81
CA ILE A 62 14.50 -4.89 13.73
C ILE A 62 13.14 -5.23 13.09
N ALA A 63 12.07 -5.04 13.84
CA ALA A 63 10.70 -5.21 13.35
C ALA A 63 10.21 -3.94 12.63
N THR A 64 9.51 -4.10 11.50
CA THR A 64 8.87 -2.99 10.78
C THR A 64 7.37 -3.28 10.62
N ASN A 65 6.50 -2.39 11.08
CA ASN A 65 5.07 -2.43 10.76
C ASN A 65 4.80 -1.51 9.56
N ALA A 66 4.58 -2.10 8.39
CA ALA A 66 4.42 -1.40 7.13
C ALA A 66 3.16 -0.51 7.07
N ALA A 67 2.21 -0.68 7.99
CA ALA A 67 1.02 0.18 8.07
C ALA A 67 1.30 1.56 8.71
N LEU A 68 2.39 1.70 9.48
CA LEU A 68 2.66 2.92 10.26
C LEU A 68 3.24 4.07 9.44
N GLY A 69 3.80 3.80 8.27
CA GLY A 69 4.43 4.83 7.47
C GLY A 69 5.13 4.30 6.22
N ASN A 70 5.60 5.23 5.39
CA ASN A 70 6.37 4.93 4.18
C ASN A 70 7.87 5.14 4.39
N HIS A 71 8.26 5.81 5.46
CA HIS A 71 9.64 6.13 5.78
C HIS A 71 9.93 5.69 7.21
N PHE A 72 10.92 4.81 7.37
CA PHE A 72 11.38 4.30 8.65
C PHE A 72 12.84 4.66 8.85
N ARG A 73 13.21 5.05 10.07
CA ARG A 73 14.58 5.42 10.44
C ARG A 73 15.06 4.60 11.61
N VAL A 74 16.30 4.11 11.56
CA VAL A 74 16.94 3.40 12.66
C VAL A 74 18.41 3.80 12.78
N THR A 75 18.88 3.96 14.02
CA THR A 75 20.32 4.09 14.30
C THR A 75 20.85 2.74 14.76
N LEU A 76 21.80 2.17 14.02
CA LEU A 76 22.33 0.84 14.30
C LEU A 76 23.38 0.90 15.40
N GLN A 77 23.16 0.20 16.51
CA GLN A 77 24.14 0.07 17.60
C GLN A 77 24.94 -1.23 17.52
N GLY A 78 24.71 -2.03 16.48
CA GLY A 78 25.18 -3.40 16.32
C GLY A 78 25.04 -3.85 14.87
N ASN A 79 25.56 -5.03 14.55
CA ASN A 79 25.17 -5.72 13.33
C ASN A 79 23.76 -6.28 13.54
N ARG A 80 22.81 -5.85 12.70
CA ARG A 80 21.38 -6.12 12.88
C ARG A 80 20.80 -6.88 11.70
N THR A 81 19.66 -7.53 11.93
CA THR A 81 18.83 -8.10 10.88
C THR A 81 17.57 -7.27 10.71
N LEU A 82 17.21 -6.88 9.49
CA LEU A 82 15.90 -6.34 9.17
C LEU A 82 14.90 -7.49 9.01
N GLY A 83 13.95 -7.58 9.92
CA GLY A 83 12.92 -8.60 9.91
C GLY A 83 11.92 -8.40 8.77
N THR A 84 11.15 -9.44 8.48
CA THR A 84 10.04 -9.36 7.52
C THR A 84 9.00 -8.35 8.01
N PRO A 85 8.65 -7.32 7.19
CA PRO A 85 7.66 -6.34 7.60
C PRO A 85 6.28 -6.97 7.87
N THR A 86 5.57 -6.46 8.87
CA THR A 86 4.17 -6.84 9.17
C THR A 86 3.19 -5.86 8.52
N ASN A 87 1.97 -6.33 8.22
CA ASN A 87 0.89 -5.54 7.58
C ASN A 87 1.28 -4.81 6.27
N PRO A 88 1.99 -5.44 5.32
CA PRO A 88 2.22 -4.82 4.02
C PRO A 88 0.91 -4.69 3.25
N THR A 89 0.74 -3.55 2.56
CA THR A 89 -0.33 -3.35 1.59
C THR A 89 0.26 -3.40 0.19
N ASP A 90 -0.42 -4.07 -0.74
CA ASP A 90 0.03 -4.14 -2.13
C ASP A 90 0.13 -2.74 -2.76
N GLY A 91 1.12 -2.56 -3.65
CA GLY A 91 1.42 -1.28 -4.30
C GLY A 91 2.12 -0.23 -3.42
N LYS A 92 2.37 -0.51 -2.13
CA LYS A 92 3.00 0.44 -1.20
C LYS A 92 4.52 0.45 -1.33
N ARG A 93 5.11 1.65 -1.41
CA ARG A 93 6.56 1.85 -1.38
C ARG A 93 7.02 2.23 0.03
N ILE A 94 8.10 1.60 0.48
CA ILE A 94 8.68 1.81 1.80
C ILE A 94 10.17 2.09 1.66
N THR A 95 10.64 3.11 2.37
CA THR A 95 12.04 3.52 2.45
C THR A 95 12.53 3.31 3.88
N TRP A 96 13.67 2.62 4.01
CA TRP A 96 14.40 2.50 5.26
C TRP A 96 15.66 3.37 5.21
N GLU A 97 15.75 4.31 6.15
CA GLU A 97 16.94 5.12 6.42
C GLU A 97 17.71 4.48 7.58
N LEU A 98 18.96 4.11 7.31
CA LEU A 98 19.85 3.49 8.28
C LEU A 98 20.95 4.48 8.64
N ILE A 99 21.05 4.78 9.93
CA ILE A 99 22.06 5.67 10.50
C ILE A 99 23.09 4.81 11.22
N GLN A 100 24.38 5.11 11.01
CA GLN A 100 25.46 4.49 11.76
C GLN A 100 25.59 5.16 13.13
N ASP A 101 25.92 4.41 14.16
CA ASP A 101 26.38 5.01 15.40
C ASP A 101 27.79 5.62 15.23
N ALA A 102 28.29 6.26 16.29
CA ALA A 102 29.61 6.90 16.27
C ALA A 102 30.78 5.91 15.99
N THR A 103 30.56 4.61 16.20
CA THR A 103 31.55 3.55 15.92
C THR A 103 31.66 3.22 14.43
N GLY A 104 30.53 3.23 13.71
CA GLY A 104 30.47 2.85 12.30
C GLY A 104 30.67 1.35 12.04
N ASN A 105 30.79 1.00 10.76
CA ASN A 105 30.97 -0.38 10.27
C ASN A 105 29.87 -1.36 10.70
N ARG A 106 28.63 -0.88 10.84
CA ARG A 106 27.46 -1.71 11.16
C ARG A 106 26.87 -2.30 9.89
N THR A 107 26.65 -3.60 9.89
CA THR A 107 25.97 -4.30 8.80
C THR A 107 24.48 -4.48 9.09
N LEU A 108 23.67 -4.39 8.04
CA LEU A 108 22.26 -4.77 8.06
C LEU A 108 22.03 -5.97 7.14
N THR A 109 21.79 -7.13 7.73
CA THR A 109 21.31 -8.32 7.02
C THR A 109 19.81 -8.20 6.79
N ARG A 110 19.29 -8.62 5.64
CA ARG A 110 17.84 -8.57 5.35
C ARG A 110 17.24 -9.96 5.40
N SER A 111 15.98 -10.08 5.84
CA SER A 111 15.24 -11.35 5.75
C SER A 111 14.96 -11.74 4.29
N SER A 112 14.52 -12.99 4.08
CA SER A 112 14.19 -13.53 2.75
C SER A 112 13.05 -12.80 2.03
N ALA A 113 12.29 -11.95 2.72
CA ALA A 113 11.25 -11.12 2.11
C ALA A 113 11.83 -10.01 1.22
N PHE A 114 13.11 -9.68 1.39
CA PHE A 114 13.80 -8.67 0.58
C PHE A 114 14.55 -9.35 -0.56
N VAL A 115 14.03 -9.20 -1.78
CA VAL A 115 14.63 -9.76 -2.99
C VAL A 115 15.52 -8.72 -3.66
N VAL A 116 16.72 -9.11 -4.07
CA VAL A 116 17.63 -8.29 -4.89
C VAL A 116 17.78 -8.88 -6.29
N GLY A 117 18.24 -8.08 -7.25
CA GLY A 117 18.15 -8.38 -8.70
C GLY A 117 18.72 -9.71 -9.21
N SER A 118 19.59 -10.40 -8.47
CA SER A 118 20.07 -11.75 -8.83
C SER A 118 19.14 -12.89 -8.38
N THR A 119 18.10 -12.57 -7.60
CA THR A 119 17.12 -13.51 -7.02
C THR A 119 15.69 -13.21 -7.46
N ILE A 120 15.47 -12.22 -8.33
CA ILE A 120 14.16 -12.00 -8.96
C ILE A 120 14.03 -13.08 -10.04
N PRO A 121 13.14 -14.08 -9.88
CA PRO A 121 12.89 -15.03 -10.94
C PRO A 121 12.37 -14.24 -12.16
N PRO A 122 12.82 -14.53 -13.39
CA PRO A 122 12.20 -13.94 -14.58
C PRO A 122 10.69 -14.19 -14.50
N PRO A 123 9.83 -13.24 -14.91
CA PRO A 123 8.38 -13.47 -14.91
C PRO A 123 8.08 -14.64 -15.84
N CYS A 124 7.96 -15.83 -15.26
CA CYS A 124 7.64 -17.04 -16.00
C CYS A 124 6.13 -17.08 -16.20
N SER A 125 5.68 -16.57 -17.34
CA SER A 125 4.56 -17.17 -18.06
C SER A 125 4.65 -16.79 -19.53
N PRO A 126 5.11 -17.67 -20.44
CA PRO A 126 4.71 -17.54 -21.83
C PRO A 126 3.19 -17.77 -21.91
N PRO A 127 2.45 -17.09 -22.82
CA PRO A 127 1.01 -17.29 -22.94
C PRO A 127 0.71 -18.76 -23.22
N ARG A 128 0.00 -19.42 -22.31
CA ARG A 128 -0.47 -20.80 -22.50
C ARG A 128 -1.53 -20.83 -23.59
N ARG A 129 -1.11 -20.97 -24.85
CA ARG A 129 -1.97 -21.47 -25.94
C ARG A 129 -1.49 -22.85 -26.35
N THR A 130 -1.94 -23.87 -25.61
CA THR A 130 -1.83 -25.26 -26.05
C THR A 130 -2.92 -25.53 -27.09
N SER A 131 -2.61 -25.33 -28.37
CA SER A 131 -3.40 -25.91 -29.46
C SER A 131 -2.90 -27.35 -29.67
N VAL A 132 -3.67 -28.34 -29.21
CA VAL A 132 -3.41 -29.76 -29.54
C VAL A 132 -4.37 -30.14 -30.66
N THR A 133 -3.87 -30.28 -31.88
CA THR A 133 -4.63 -30.93 -32.96
C THR A 133 -4.32 -32.42 -32.92
N SER A 134 -5.14 -33.20 -32.22
CA SER A 134 -5.10 -34.67 -32.34
C SER A 134 -6.00 -35.08 -33.51
N SER A 135 -5.41 -35.53 -34.62
CA SER A 135 -6.17 -36.15 -35.72
C SER A 135 -6.44 -37.61 -35.35
N PRO A 136 -7.70 -38.08 -35.33
CA PRO A 136 -8.00 -39.47 -34.99
C PRO A 136 -7.49 -40.43 -36.06
N ARG A 137 -6.71 -41.42 -35.60
CA ARG A 137 -6.19 -42.57 -36.35
C ARG A 137 -7.36 -43.37 -36.96
N SER A 138 -7.49 -43.37 -38.28
CA SER A 138 -8.40 -44.29 -38.98
C SER A 138 -7.74 -45.67 -39.12
N THR A 139 -8.15 -46.61 -38.29
CA THR A 139 -7.86 -48.04 -38.48
C THR A 139 -8.87 -48.63 -39.45
N THR A 140 -8.44 -48.98 -40.66
CA THR A 140 -9.15 -50.00 -41.45
C THR A 140 -8.17 -51.11 -41.80
N HIS A 141 -8.59 -52.29 -41.38
CA HIS A 141 -7.93 -53.58 -41.21
C HIS A 141 -7.71 -54.36 -42.54
N PRO A 142 -6.58 -55.06 -42.75
CA PRO A 142 -6.40 -55.98 -43.89
C PRO A 142 -6.59 -57.46 -43.47
N PRO A 143 -7.36 -58.27 -44.24
CA PRO A 143 -7.34 -59.73 -44.10
C PRO A 143 -6.48 -60.43 -45.19
N PRO A 144 -6.13 -61.73 -44.96
CA PRO A 144 -4.75 -62.22 -45.10
C PRO A 144 -4.41 -62.98 -46.40
N SER A 145 -3.10 -63.15 -46.62
CA SER A 145 -2.48 -63.91 -47.71
C SER A 145 -2.60 -65.43 -47.54
N GLY A 146 -3.16 -66.10 -48.55
CA GLY A 146 -2.71 -67.41 -49.07
C GLY A 146 -3.20 -68.69 -48.39
N THR A 147 -3.94 -69.49 -49.16
CA THR A 147 -3.61 -70.90 -49.49
C THR A 147 -3.86 -71.10 -50.96
#